data_AF-A0A562U923-F1
#
_entry.id   AF-A0A562U923-F1
#
_cell.length_a   1.000
_cell.length_b   1.000
_cell.length_c   1.000
_cell.angle_alpha   90.00
_cell.angle_beta   90.00
_cell.angle_gamma   90.00
#
_symmetry.space_group_name_H-M   'P 1'
#
loop_
_entity.id
_entity.type
_entity.pdbx_description
1 polymer ?
#
loop_
_entity_poly.entity_id
_entity_poly.type
_entity_poly.pdbx_seq_one_letter_code
_entity_poly.pdbx_strand_id
1 'polypeptide(L)' 'MDKNQLLHIVRYATMSGNILIIFWILFNAMYEGFKGTLPEKISFIVVISLLVTNTWLLLNKAKNTQKLN' A
#
# COMPACT_ATOMS: atom_id res chain seq x y z
N MET A 1 -4.95 -16.95 -20.15
CA MET A 1 -4.72 -15.57 -19.65
C MET A 1 -3.23 -15.33 -19.68
N ASP A 2 -2.78 -14.26 -20.32
CA ASP A 2 -1.36 -13.98 -20.50
C ASP A 2 -0.71 -13.65 -19.16
N LYS A 3 0.50 -14.17 -18.86
CA LYS A 3 1.20 -13.94 -17.58
C LYS A 3 1.35 -12.44 -17.30
N ASN A 4 1.51 -11.63 -18.36
CA ASN A 4 1.66 -10.18 -18.25
C ASN A 4 0.38 -9.48 -17.81
N GLN A 5 -0.79 -9.96 -18.24
CA GLN A 5 -2.09 -9.43 -17.83
C GLN A 5 -2.39 -9.77 -16.36
N LEU A 6 -2.10 -11.00 -15.93
CA LEU A 6 -2.20 -11.39 -14.52
C LEU A 6 -1.33 -10.50 -13.62
N LEU A 7 -0.10 -10.23 -14.04
CA LEU A 7 0.83 -9.40 -13.28
C LEU A 7 0.35 -7.94 -13.16
N HIS A 8 -0.29 -7.41 -14.22
CA HIS A 8 -0.92 -6.09 -14.18
C HIS A 8 -2.11 -6.05 -13.22
N ILE A 9 -3.01 -7.03 -13.27
CA ILE A 9 -4.19 -7.10 -12.39
C ILE A 9 -3.77 -7.19 -10.94
N VAL A 10 -2.84 -8.09 -10.60
CA VAL A 10 -2.31 -8.23 -9.24
C VAL A 10 -1.70 -6.92 -8.76
N ARG A 11 -0.96 -6.23 -9.63
CA ARG A 11 -0.33 -4.95 -9.29
C ARG A 11 -1.35 -3.85 -8.99
N TYR A 12 -2.40 -3.71 -9.79
CA TYR A 12 -3.48 -2.76 -9.50
C TYR A 12 -4.29 -3.16 -8.26
N ALA A 13 -4.50 -4.47 -8.04
CA ALA A 13 -5.14 -4.98 -6.83
C ALA A 13 -4.32 -4.68 -5.57
N THR A 14 -2.99 -4.84 -5.61
CA THR A 14 -2.11 -4.47 -4.49
C THR A 14 -2.14 -2.97 -4.23
N MET A 15 -2.10 -2.12 -5.27
CA MET A 15 -2.17 -0.66 -5.09
C MET A 15 -3.49 -0.22 -4.46
N SER A 16 -4.62 -0.71 -4.99
CA SER A 16 -5.95 -0.39 -4.46
C SER A 16 -6.14 -0.93 -3.03
N GLY A 17 -5.70 -2.17 -2.77
CA GLY A 17 -5.68 -2.76 -1.43
C GLY A 17 -4.86 -1.94 -0.44
N ASN A 18 -3.66 -1.50 -0.82
CA ASN A 18 -2.83 -0.65 0.03
C ASN A 18 -3.53 0.68 0.37
N ILE A 19 -4.13 1.35 -0.62
CA ILE A 19 -4.87 2.59 -0.40
C ILE A 19 -6.04 2.37 0.56
N LEU A 20 -6.84 1.32 0.35
CA LEU A 20 -7.98 0.99 1.21
C LEU A 20 -7.55 0.71 2.65
N ILE A 21 -6.45 -0.02 2.87
CA ILE A 21 -5.91 -0.29 4.20
C ILE A 21 -5.46 1.02 4.89
N ILE A 22 -4.79 1.91 4.16
CA ILE A 22 -4.36 3.21 4.72
C ILE A 22 -5.58 4.04 5.13
N PHE A 23 -6.61 4.13 4.27
CA PHE A 23 -7.85 4.84 4.58
C PHE A 23 -8.59 4.23 5.77
N TRP A 24 -8.68 2.90 5.83
CA TRP A 24 -9.31 2.18 6.94
C TRP A 24 -8.61 2.48 8.27
N ILE A 25 -7.28 2.43 8.28
CA ILE A 25 -6.47 2.77 9.46
C ILE A 25 -6.70 4.23 9.87
N LEU A 26 -6.63 5.16 8.92
CA LEU A 26 -6.84 6.59 9.22
C LEU A 26 -8.25 6.84 9.78
N PHE A 27 -9.26 6.18 9.22
CA PHE A 27 -10.65 6.33 9.65
C PHE A 27 -10.85 5.82 11.08
N ASN A 28 -10.35 4.62 11.40
CA ASN A 28 -10.41 4.08 12.76
C ASN A 28 -9.60 4.94 13.74
N ALA A 29 -8.39 5.34 13.36
CA ALA A 29 -7.56 6.21 14.20
C ALA A 29 -8.25 7.56 14.48
N MET A 30 -8.94 8.14 13.48
CA MET A 30 -9.71 9.38 13.63
C MET A 30 -10.95 9.18 14.51
N TYR A 31 -11.71 8.10 14.29
CA TYR A 31 -12.92 7.77 15.05
C TYR A 31 -12.61 7.49 16.52
N GLU A 32 -11.53 6.76 16.80
CA GLU A 32 -11.05 6.49 18.15
C GLU A 32 -10.27 7.66 18.76
N GLY A 33 -10.08 8.76 18.03
CA GLY A 33 -9.38 9.95 18.49
C GLY A 33 -7.90 9.70 18.84
N PHE A 34 -7.24 8.76 18.14
CA PHE A 34 -5.88 8.30 18.43
C PHE A 34 -5.69 7.83 19.88
N LYS A 35 -6.73 7.28 20.51
CA LYS A 35 -6.69 6.74 21.88
C LYS A 35 -5.99 5.39 22.01
N GLY A 36 -5.59 4.78 20.88
CA GLY A 36 -4.82 3.53 20.87
C GLY A 36 -3.54 3.62 21.72
N THR A 37 -3.16 2.49 22.30
CA THR A 37 -1.96 2.37 23.12
C THR A 37 -0.69 2.68 22.29
N LEU A 38 0.42 3.05 22.95
CA LEU A 38 1.72 3.29 22.29
C LEU A 38 2.08 2.23 21.22
N PRO A 39 1.96 0.92 21.47
CA PRO A 39 2.24 -0.10 20.45
C PRO A 39 1.27 -0.07 19.25
N GLU A 40 0.00 0.27 19.42
CA GLU A 40 -0.95 0.41 18.31
C GLU A 40 -0.55 1.57 17.38
N LYS A 41 -0.11 2.70 17.95
CA LYS A 41 0.37 3.86 17.17
C LYS A 41 1.59 3.50 16.33
N ILE A 42 2.56 2.79 16.92
CA ILE A 42 3.75 2.32 16.21
C ILE A 42 3.36 1.35 15.11
N SER A 43 2.45 0.41 15.38
CA SER A 43 1.93 -0.52 14.38
C SER A 43 1.33 0.22 13.18
N PHE A 44 0.49 1.24 13.41
CA PHE A 44 -0.08 2.04 12.33
C PHE A 44 0.99 2.74 11.48
N ILE A 45 1.98 3.36 12.11
CA ILE A 45 3.07 4.03 11.40
C ILE A 45 3.88 3.03 10.56
N VAL A 46 4.21 1.87 11.15
CA VAL A 46 4.96 0.81 10.45
C VAL A 46 4.17 0.29 9.26
N VAL A 47 2.89 -0.04 9.44
CA VAL A 47 2.02 -0.56 8.38
C VAL A 47 1.89 0.45 7.25
N ILE A 48 1.57 1.72 7.55
CA ILE A 48 1.47 2.77 6.53
C ILE A 48 2.79 2.93 5.78
N SER A 49 3.93 2.97 6.50
CA SER A 49 5.25 3.11 5.89
C SER A 49 5.59 1.94 4.96
N LEU A 50 5.25 0.72 5.36
CA LEU A 50 5.46 -0.50 4.57
C LEU A 50 4.61 -0.47 3.30
N LEU A 51 3.34 -0.07 3.40
CA LEU A 51 2.42 0.04 2.27
C LEU A 51 2.84 1.13 1.28
N VAL A 52 3.28 2.28 1.79
CA VAL A 52 3.82 3.38 0.96
C VAL A 52 5.08 2.92 0.24
N THR A 53 6.01 2.27 0.95
CA THR A 53 7.25 1.74 0.35
C THR A 53 6.96 0.68 -0.71
N ASN A 54 6.03 -0.25 -0.43
CA ASN A 54 5.63 -1.28 -1.38
C ASN A 54 5.01 -0.67 -2.65
N THR A 55 4.13 0.31 -2.48
CA THR A 55 3.51 1.04 -3.59
C THR A 55 4.55 1.82 -4.41
N TRP A 56 5.48 2.49 -3.74
CA TRP A 56 6.56 3.21 -4.40
C TRP A 56 7.49 2.28 -5.18
N LEU A 57 7.87 1.14 -4.60
CA LEU A 57 8.70 0.14 -5.26
C LEU A 57 7.98 -0.45 -6.49
N LEU A 58 6.66 -0.71 -6.40
CA LEU A 58 5.85 -1.11 -7.54
C LEU A 58 5.81 -0.06 -8.66
N LEU A 59 5.72 1.23 -8.32
CA LEU A 59 5.75 2.33 -9.30
C LEU A 59 7.13 2.48 -9.96
N ASN A 60 8.21 2.42 -9.18
CA ASN A 60 9.57 2.51 -9.71
C ASN A 60 9.93 1.31 -10.59
N LYS A 61 9.51 0.10 -10.22
CA LYS A 61 9.74 -1.10 -11.04
C LYS A 61 9.03 -1.00 -12.39
N ALA A 62 7.83 -0.45 -12.42
CA ALA A 62 7.09 -0.14 -13.66
C ALA A 62 7.88 0.74 -14.62
N LYS A 63 8.50 1.77 -14.07
CA LYS A 63 9.22 2.81 -14.82
C LYS A 63 10.49 2.23 -15.46
N ASN A 64 11.15 1.30 -14.78
CA ASN A 64 12.32 0.60 -15.33
C ASN A 64 11.97 -0.44 -16.39
N THR A 65 10.85 -1.17 -16.26
CA THR A 65 10.40 -2.11 -17.29
C THR A 65 9.97 -1.41 -18.59
N GLN A 66 9.44 -0.19 -18.50
CA GLN A 66 9.09 0.63 -19.68
C GLN A 66 10.29 1.28 -20.38
N LYS A 67 11.44 1.41 -19.72
CA LYS A 67 12.63 2.08 -20.28
C LYS A 67 13.56 1.14 -21.07
N LEU A 68 13.26 -0.16 -21.07
CA LEU A 68 14.07 -1.23 -21.68
C LEU A 68 13.42 -1.83 -22.94
N ASN A 69 12.35 -1.22 -23.45
CA ASN A 69 11.60 -1.61 -24.64
C ASN A 69 11.39 -0.39 -25.53
#